data_AF-A0A1H4EDA6-F1
#
_entry.id   AF-A0A1H4EDA6-F1
#
_cell.length_a   1.000
_cell.length_b   1.000
_cell.length_c   1.000
_cell.angle_alpha   90.00
_cell.angle_beta   90.00
_cell.angle_gamma   90.00
#
_symmetry.space_group_name_H-M   'P 1'
#
loop_
_entity.id
_entity.type
_entity.pdbx_description
1 polymer ?
#
loop_
_entity_poly.entity_id
_entity_poly.type
_entity_poly.pdbx_seq_one_letter_code
_entity_poly.pdbx_strand_id
1 'polypeptide(L)'
;MAMNKQNMANGQLSQVDKTYSQLKTSEKEKIGNWMYEAYKKQAEEKLSDDEALQYVFGKIEAEQILIPYTEIEKKYSEKKKQYRDRLAAENIPKHLYEMEDILDRAIQRMDALEKKMAEYEEFQTEIQVLEKYYTSRQWKDDYAMDEKGKLPERLKRGILSEDGIYNMLERNKELLARIKEKQ
;
A
#
# COMPACT_ATOMS: atom_id res chain seq x y z
N MET A 1 -9.70 14.48 45.83
CA MET A 1 -8.49 14.76 46.61
C MET A 1 -7.31 14.24 45.81
N ALA A 2 -6.38 15.11 45.42
CA ALA A 2 -5.21 14.71 44.64
C ALA A 2 -4.27 13.87 45.52
N MET A 3 -4.02 12.62 45.13
CA MET A 3 -3.02 11.78 45.79
C MET A 3 -1.62 12.23 45.35
N ASN A 4 -0.83 12.77 46.27
CA ASN A 4 0.57 13.14 46.02
C ASN A 4 1.44 11.85 45.95
N LYS A 5 2.57 11.88 45.24
CA LYS A 5 3.55 10.78 45.14
C LYS A 5 3.96 10.21 46.50
N GLN A 6 4.05 11.06 47.53
CA GLN A 6 4.28 10.65 48.92
C GLN A 6 3.10 9.90 49.57
N ASN A 7 1.85 10.24 49.22
CA ASN A 7 0.66 9.52 49.69
C ASN A 7 0.48 8.18 48.97
N MET A 8 0.80 8.12 47.67
CA MET A 8 0.82 6.87 46.88
C MET A 8 1.91 5.91 47.36
N ALA A 9 3.06 6.44 47.79
CA ALA A 9 4.14 5.68 48.41
C ALA A 9 3.86 5.26 49.88
N ASN A 10 2.78 5.72 50.51
CA ASN A 10 2.42 5.39 51.90
C ASN A 10 1.14 4.55 52.03
N GLY A 11 0.48 4.22 50.91
CA GLY A 11 -0.69 3.31 50.85
C GLY A 11 -0.30 1.82 50.78
N GLN A 12 -1.28 0.91 50.71
CA GLN A 12 -1.08 -0.56 50.61
C GLN A 12 -0.10 -1.00 49.49
N LEU A 13 0.19 -0.13 48.52
CA LEU A 13 1.10 -0.34 47.41
C LEU A 13 2.60 -0.29 47.80
N SER A 14 2.98 0.25 48.97
CA SER A 14 4.39 0.32 49.39
C SER A 14 4.84 -0.79 50.34
N GLN A 15 3.93 -1.64 50.82
CA GLN A 15 4.24 -2.71 51.78
C GLN A 15 4.50 -4.08 51.13
N VAL A 16 4.69 -4.17 49.82
CA VAL A 16 4.79 -5.46 49.10
C VAL A 16 6.08 -5.55 48.29
N ASP A 17 6.93 -6.55 48.55
CA ASP A 17 8.15 -6.88 47.78
C ASP A 17 7.84 -7.57 46.43
N LYS A 18 6.74 -7.17 45.76
CA LYS A 18 6.31 -7.78 44.49
C LYS A 18 6.84 -7.00 43.30
N THR A 19 7.42 -7.69 42.34
CA THR A 19 7.96 -7.09 41.10
C THR A 19 6.97 -7.26 39.95
N TYR A 20 7.09 -6.41 38.92
CA TYR A 20 6.23 -6.49 37.74
C TYR A 20 6.27 -7.89 37.07
N SER A 21 7.42 -8.56 37.09
CA SER A 21 7.59 -9.90 36.52
C SER A 21 6.80 -10.98 37.26
N GLN A 22 6.46 -10.77 38.53
CA GLN A 22 5.69 -11.71 39.36
C GLN A 22 4.16 -11.54 39.23
N LEU A 23 3.69 -10.53 38.48
CA LEU A 23 2.28 -10.40 38.15
C LEU A 23 1.79 -11.51 37.20
N LYS A 24 0.49 -11.84 37.30
CA LYS A 24 -0.16 -12.73 36.33
C LYS A 24 -0.12 -12.13 34.93
N THR A 25 -0.10 -12.95 33.89
CA THR A 25 -0.08 -12.48 32.49
C THR A 25 -1.23 -11.52 32.19
N SER A 26 -2.44 -11.83 32.66
CA SER A 26 -3.61 -10.98 32.51
C SER A 26 -3.47 -9.62 33.22
N GLU A 27 -2.84 -9.57 34.39
CA GLU A 27 -2.58 -8.33 35.13
C GLU A 27 -1.56 -7.45 34.38
N LYS A 28 -0.49 -8.07 33.84
CA LYS A 28 0.52 -7.38 33.02
C LYS A 28 -0.08 -6.81 31.73
N GLU A 29 -1.00 -7.53 31.09
CA GLU A 29 -1.70 -7.04 29.90
C GLU A 29 -2.58 -5.83 30.23
N LYS A 30 -3.39 -5.93 31.29
CA LYS A 30 -4.22 -4.80 31.78
C LYS A 30 -3.37 -3.56 32.08
N ILE A 31 -2.31 -3.72 32.87
CA ILE A 31 -1.42 -2.61 33.22
C ILE A 31 -0.71 -2.05 31.99
N GLY A 32 -0.28 -2.91 31.07
CA GLY A 32 0.27 -2.51 29.78
C GLY A 32 -0.69 -1.63 28.96
N ASN A 33 -1.97 -2.01 28.92
CA ASN A 33 -3.00 -1.24 28.22
C ASN A 33 -3.28 0.10 28.89
N TRP A 34 -3.42 0.14 30.22
CA TRP A 34 -3.64 1.40 30.95
C TRP A 34 -2.45 2.36 30.84
N MET A 35 -1.22 1.84 30.88
CA MET A 35 -0.02 2.64 30.61
C MET A 35 -0.04 3.23 29.19
N TYR A 36 -0.51 2.48 28.19
CA TYR A 36 -0.65 3.01 26.85
C TYR A 36 -1.76 4.09 26.76
N GLU A 37 -2.92 3.87 27.37
CA GLU A 37 -4.00 4.87 27.45
C GLU A 37 -3.53 6.15 28.15
N ALA A 38 -2.79 6.02 29.26
CA ALA A 38 -2.18 7.15 29.95
C ALA A 38 -1.24 7.93 29.04
N TYR A 39 -0.41 7.24 28.25
CA TYR A 39 0.50 7.87 27.29
C TYR A 39 -0.25 8.64 26.19
N LYS A 40 -1.38 8.10 25.68
CA LYS A 40 -2.23 8.83 24.71
C LYS A 40 -2.78 10.12 25.30
N LYS A 41 -3.38 10.04 26.50
CA LYS A 41 -3.87 11.23 27.23
C LYS A 41 -2.76 12.22 27.51
N GLN A 42 -1.58 11.73 27.88
CA GLN A 42 -0.40 12.56 28.10
C GLN A 42 -0.06 13.39 26.86
N ALA A 43 -0.09 12.79 25.67
CA ALA A 43 0.20 13.47 24.42
C ALA A 43 -0.90 14.47 24.01
N GLU A 44 -2.17 14.11 24.19
CA GLU A 44 -3.34 14.93 23.82
C GLU A 44 -3.54 16.13 24.78
N GLU A 45 -3.49 15.87 26.08
CA GLU A 45 -3.78 16.85 27.14
C GLU A 45 -2.51 17.53 27.68
N LYS A 46 -1.33 17.16 27.17
CA LYS A 46 -0.01 17.65 27.60
C LYS A 46 0.29 17.43 29.09
N LEU A 47 -0.12 16.27 29.61
CA LEU A 47 0.06 15.91 31.01
C LEU A 47 1.55 15.66 31.35
N SER A 48 1.91 15.87 32.60
CA SER A 48 3.16 15.38 33.18
C SER A 48 3.15 13.86 33.32
N ASP A 49 4.33 13.28 33.55
CA ASP A 49 4.45 11.83 33.80
C ASP A 49 3.68 11.42 35.05
N ASP A 50 3.71 12.23 36.10
CA ASP A 50 3.03 11.95 37.35
C ASP A 50 1.51 11.94 37.16
N GLU A 51 0.95 12.87 36.39
CA GLU A 51 -0.49 12.91 36.06
C GLU A 51 -0.92 11.71 35.20
N ALA A 52 -0.11 11.32 34.21
CA ALA A 52 -0.36 10.13 33.41
C ALA A 52 -0.32 8.86 34.27
N LEU A 53 0.65 8.76 35.18
CA LEU A 53 0.79 7.64 36.10
C LEU A 53 -0.35 7.57 37.12
N GLN A 54 -0.86 8.70 37.62
CA GLN A 54 -2.06 8.74 38.48
C GLN A 54 -3.26 8.03 37.83
N TYR A 55 -3.47 8.20 36.52
CA TYR A 55 -4.50 7.47 35.80
C TYR A 55 -4.27 5.94 35.84
N VAL A 56 -3.04 5.49 35.59
CA VAL A 56 -2.68 4.06 35.64
C VAL A 56 -2.92 3.49 37.03
N PHE A 57 -2.51 4.21 38.08
CA PHE A 57 -2.67 3.76 39.46
C PHE A 57 -4.12 3.70 39.90
N GLY A 58 -4.95 4.67 39.51
CA GLY A 58 -6.39 4.60 39.77
C GLY A 58 -7.05 3.34 39.20
N LYS A 59 -6.56 2.83 38.05
CA LYS A 59 -7.02 1.56 37.48
C LYS A 59 -6.49 0.33 38.21
N ILE A 60 -5.21 0.36 38.62
CA ILE A 60 -4.58 -0.72 39.40
C ILE A 60 -5.29 -0.90 40.75
N GLU A 61 -5.58 0.19 41.45
CA GLU A 61 -6.30 0.18 42.73
C GLU A 61 -7.73 -0.34 42.59
N ALA A 62 -8.45 0.10 41.55
CA ALA A 62 -9.80 -0.38 41.26
C ALA A 62 -9.86 -1.90 41.03
N GLU A 63 -8.77 -2.48 40.52
CA GLU A 63 -8.60 -3.91 40.26
C GLU A 63 -7.87 -4.64 41.39
N GLN A 64 -7.57 -3.93 42.48
CA GLN A 64 -6.92 -4.45 43.68
C GLN A 64 -5.61 -5.20 43.39
N ILE A 65 -4.88 -4.76 42.36
CA ILE A 65 -3.61 -5.36 41.96
C ILE A 65 -2.51 -4.81 42.88
N LEU A 66 -1.92 -5.69 43.70
CA LEU A 66 -0.79 -5.33 44.56
C LEU A 66 0.51 -5.25 43.74
N ILE A 67 1.06 -4.05 43.58
CA ILE A 67 2.36 -3.79 42.95
C ILE A 67 2.95 -2.45 43.43
N PRO A 68 4.28 -2.36 43.69
CA PRO A 68 4.93 -1.11 44.02
C PRO A 68 4.80 -0.04 42.94
N TYR A 69 4.62 1.19 43.38
CA TYR A 69 4.56 2.38 42.53
C TYR A 69 5.81 2.51 41.65
N THR A 70 7.00 2.31 42.23
CA THR A 70 8.29 2.42 41.54
C THR A 70 8.47 1.43 40.39
N GLU A 71 7.89 0.23 40.51
CA GLU A 71 7.92 -0.78 39.43
C GLU A 71 7.10 -0.31 38.23
N ILE A 72 5.94 0.32 38.46
CA ILE A 72 5.11 0.87 37.39
C ILE A 72 5.77 2.10 36.76
N GLU A 73 6.34 3.02 37.55
CA GLU A 73 7.07 4.18 37.02
C GLU A 73 8.23 3.75 36.10
N LYS A 74 9.00 2.75 36.55
CA LYS A 74 10.10 2.19 35.79
C LYS A 74 9.60 1.58 34.48
N LYS A 75 8.55 0.75 34.53
CA LYS A 75 7.98 0.11 33.35
C LYS A 75 7.38 1.10 32.37
N TYR A 76 6.70 2.12 32.87
CA TYR A 76 6.15 3.19 32.07
C TYR A 76 7.27 3.89 31.29
N SER A 77 8.32 4.31 31.99
CA SER A 77 9.49 4.99 31.41
C SER A 77 10.21 4.12 30.36
N GLU A 78 10.43 2.84 30.67
CA GLU A 78 11.03 1.87 29.74
C GLU A 78 10.20 1.70 28.45
N LYS A 79 8.87 1.72 28.56
CA LYS A 79 7.94 1.50 27.44
C LYS A 79 7.58 2.75 26.65
N LYS A 80 7.93 3.95 27.12
CA LYS A 80 7.59 5.22 26.43
C LYS A 80 7.96 5.23 24.95
N LYS A 81 9.14 4.70 24.59
CA LYS A 81 9.54 4.57 23.18
C LYS A 81 8.52 3.75 22.38
N GLN A 82 8.16 2.57 22.90
CA GLN A 82 7.17 1.69 22.26
C GLN A 82 5.80 2.38 22.14
N TYR A 83 5.35 3.09 23.18
CA TYR A 83 4.06 3.78 23.14
C TYR A 83 4.04 4.94 22.15
N ARG A 84 5.13 5.69 22.04
CA ARG A 84 5.31 6.73 21.03
C ARG A 84 5.20 6.13 19.63
N ASP A 85 5.96 5.07 19.36
CA ASP A 85 6.01 4.44 18.04
C ASP A 85 4.63 3.84 17.68
N ARG A 86 3.93 3.26 18.67
CA ARG A 86 2.55 2.78 18.51
C ARG A 86 1.55 3.91 18.23
N LEU A 87 1.61 5.01 18.98
CA LEU A 87 0.73 6.17 18.78
C LEU A 87 0.97 6.83 17.43
N ALA A 88 2.23 6.93 17.01
CA ALA A 88 2.58 7.42 15.68
C ALA A 88 1.92 6.55 14.59
N ALA A 89 1.99 5.21 14.72
CA ALA A 89 1.34 4.29 13.81
C ALA A 89 -0.19 4.38 13.82
N GLU A 90 -0.83 4.51 14.99
CA GLU A 90 -2.29 4.70 15.11
C GLU A 90 -2.76 6.01 14.49
N ASN A 91 -1.92 7.04 14.48
CA ASN A 91 -2.22 8.35 13.93
C ASN A 91 -1.94 8.48 12.43
N ILE A 92 -1.39 7.44 11.78
CA ILE A 92 -1.20 7.47 10.32
C ILE A 92 -2.59 7.53 9.67
N PRO A 93 -2.92 8.62 8.94
CA PRO A 93 -4.22 8.73 8.31
C PRO A 93 -4.42 7.62 7.27
N LYS A 94 -5.57 6.94 7.32
CA LYS A 94 -5.88 5.83 6.40
C LYS A 94 -5.74 6.19 4.92
N HIS A 95 -6.09 7.42 4.57
CA HIS A 95 -6.00 7.90 3.18
C HIS A 95 -4.57 7.88 2.63
N LEU A 96 -3.52 7.98 3.48
CA LEU A 96 -2.14 7.89 2.98
C LEU A 96 -1.86 6.52 2.37
N TYR A 97 -2.32 5.44 3.01
CA TYR A 97 -2.20 4.09 2.45
C TYR A 97 -3.02 3.92 1.17
N GLU A 98 -4.20 4.51 1.10
CA GLU A 98 -5.05 4.47 -0.10
C GLU A 98 -4.40 5.22 -1.28
N MET A 99 -3.81 6.39 -1.01
CA MET A 99 -3.12 7.17 -2.04
C MET A 99 -1.82 6.50 -2.49
N GLU A 100 -1.07 5.88 -1.58
CA GLU A 100 0.12 5.10 -1.93
C GLU A 100 -0.23 3.92 -2.85
N ASP A 101 -1.28 3.16 -2.54
CA ASP A 101 -1.75 2.06 -3.39
C ASP A 101 -2.25 2.55 -4.77
N ILE A 102 -2.88 3.73 -4.82
CA ILE A 102 -3.26 4.35 -6.10
C ILE A 102 -2.01 4.74 -6.90
N LEU A 103 -1.01 5.33 -6.25
CA LEU A 103 0.24 5.74 -6.88
C LEU A 103 0.98 4.54 -7.48
N ASP A 104 1.17 3.48 -6.69
CA ASP A 104 1.84 2.25 -7.13
C ASP A 104 1.13 1.64 -8.34
N ARG A 105 -0.20 1.53 -8.28
CA ARG A 105 -0.99 1.01 -9.40
C ARG A 105 -0.96 1.92 -10.62
N ALA A 106 -0.90 3.24 -10.43
CA ALA A 106 -0.78 4.19 -11.53
C ALA A 106 0.56 4.02 -12.23
N ILE A 107 1.68 4.01 -11.49
CA ILE A 107 3.02 3.81 -12.02
C ILE A 107 3.08 2.50 -12.82
N GLN A 108 2.66 1.39 -12.21
CA GLN A 108 2.68 0.08 -12.87
C GLN A 108 1.88 0.07 -14.20
N ARG A 109 0.72 0.73 -14.22
CA ARG A 109 -0.13 0.79 -15.43
C ARG A 109 0.47 1.67 -16.50
N MET A 110 1.08 2.80 -16.11
CA MET A 110 1.77 3.70 -17.04
C MET A 110 2.98 2.99 -17.67
N ASP A 111 3.85 2.38 -16.85
CA ASP A 111 5.02 1.62 -17.34
C ASP A 111 4.61 0.50 -18.32
N ALA A 112 3.55 -0.23 -18.00
CA ALA A 112 3.04 -1.29 -18.87
C ALA A 112 2.49 -0.74 -20.19
N LEU A 113 1.81 0.42 -20.15
CA LEU A 113 1.28 1.08 -21.34
C LEU A 113 2.42 1.62 -22.22
N GLU A 114 3.39 2.30 -21.63
CA GLU A 114 4.58 2.82 -22.33
C GLU A 114 5.35 1.69 -23.02
N LYS A 115 5.56 0.57 -22.33
CA LYS A 115 6.17 -0.62 -22.93
C LYS A 115 5.38 -1.12 -24.14
N LYS A 116 4.05 -1.19 -24.05
CA LYS A 116 3.20 -1.64 -25.17
C LYS A 116 3.20 -0.65 -26.33
N MET A 117 3.28 0.65 -26.04
CA MET A 117 3.43 1.69 -27.07
C MET A 117 4.77 1.54 -27.79
N ALA A 118 5.88 1.36 -27.06
CA ALA A 118 7.20 1.14 -27.66
C ALA A 118 7.24 -0.13 -28.52
N GLU A 119 6.71 -1.26 -28.03
CA GLU A 119 6.58 -2.50 -28.81
C GLU A 119 5.77 -2.27 -30.11
N TYR A 120 4.71 -1.45 -30.04
CA TYR A 120 3.87 -1.13 -31.21
C TYR A 120 4.55 -0.17 -32.19
N GLU A 121 5.37 0.77 -31.71
CA GLU A 121 6.19 1.66 -32.52
C GLU A 121 7.27 0.88 -33.29
N GLU A 122 7.93 -0.09 -32.65
CA GLU A 122 8.89 -0.99 -33.31
C GLU A 122 8.22 -1.85 -34.40
N PHE A 123 7.01 -2.35 -34.10
CA PHE A 123 6.21 -3.15 -35.03
C PHE A 123 5.79 -2.39 -36.31
N GLN A 124 5.89 -1.05 -36.33
CA GLN A 124 5.63 -0.28 -37.55
C GLN A 124 6.57 -0.65 -38.70
N THR A 125 7.77 -1.15 -38.40
CA THR A 125 8.69 -1.64 -39.42
C THR A 125 8.12 -2.84 -40.18
N GLU A 126 7.43 -3.76 -39.49
CA GLU A 126 6.76 -4.90 -40.11
C GLU A 126 5.49 -4.48 -40.87
N ILE A 127 4.71 -3.54 -40.32
CA ILE A 127 3.55 -2.97 -41.01
C ILE A 127 3.97 -2.30 -42.33
N GLN A 128 5.10 -1.59 -42.34
CA GLN A 128 5.66 -1.00 -43.56
C GLN A 128 6.05 -2.07 -44.60
N VAL A 129 6.52 -3.25 -44.18
CA VAL A 129 6.77 -4.36 -45.11
C VAL A 129 5.47 -4.81 -45.75
N LEU A 130 4.39 -4.94 -44.98
CA LEU A 130 3.09 -5.33 -45.49
C LEU A 130 2.47 -4.28 -46.42
N GLU A 131 2.63 -2.99 -46.10
CA GLU A 131 2.23 -1.87 -46.96
C GLU A 131 3.00 -1.87 -48.29
N LYS A 132 4.33 -2.06 -48.24
CA LYS A 132 5.18 -2.19 -49.43
C LYS A 132 4.75 -3.38 -50.28
N TYR A 133 4.41 -4.52 -49.66
CA TYR A 133 3.89 -5.68 -50.38
C TYR A 133 2.58 -5.34 -51.08
N TYR A 134 1.60 -4.79 -50.36
CA TYR A 134 0.27 -4.44 -50.90
C TYR A 134 0.34 -3.45 -52.07
N THR A 135 1.25 -2.49 -52.02
CA THR A 135 1.47 -1.51 -53.09
C THR A 135 2.36 -2.01 -54.23
N SER A 136 2.97 -3.19 -54.09
CA SER A 136 3.91 -3.74 -55.06
C SER A 136 3.23 -4.38 -56.27
N ARG A 137 4.04 -4.66 -57.30
CA ARG A 137 3.62 -5.52 -58.41
C ARG A 137 3.38 -6.97 -57.97
N GLN A 138 4.17 -7.46 -57.00
CA GLN A 138 4.08 -8.84 -56.52
C GLN A 138 2.67 -9.16 -55.98
N TRP A 139 2.09 -8.29 -55.16
CA TRP A 139 0.73 -8.49 -54.66
C TRP A 139 -0.31 -8.61 -55.78
N LYS A 140 -0.17 -7.81 -56.85
CA LYS A 140 -1.08 -7.89 -58.02
C LYS A 140 -0.95 -9.23 -58.74
N ASP A 141 0.27 -9.74 -58.86
CA ASP A 141 0.52 -11.02 -59.51
C ASP A 141 0.02 -12.19 -58.64
N ASP A 142 0.18 -12.11 -57.31
CA ASP A 142 -0.35 -13.08 -56.34
C ASP A 142 -1.88 -13.08 -56.30
N TYR A 143 -2.50 -11.89 -56.34
CA TYR A 143 -3.95 -11.74 -56.42
C TYR A 143 -4.50 -12.37 -57.71
N ALA A 144 -3.88 -12.09 -58.85
CA ALA A 144 -4.27 -12.71 -60.13
C ALA A 144 -4.02 -14.23 -60.16
N MET A 145 -3.10 -14.75 -59.34
CA MET A 145 -2.89 -16.20 -59.16
C MET A 145 -4.06 -16.83 -58.39
N ASP A 146 -4.56 -16.15 -57.36
CA ASP A 146 -5.73 -16.57 -56.59
C ASP A 146 -7.00 -16.56 -57.45
N GLU A 147 -7.23 -15.50 -58.22
CA GLU A 147 -8.38 -15.40 -59.14
C GLU A 147 -8.39 -16.51 -60.20
N LYS A 148 -7.21 -16.99 -60.60
CA LYS A 148 -7.05 -18.11 -61.54
C LYS A 148 -7.20 -19.48 -60.88
N GLY A 149 -7.52 -19.55 -59.59
CA GLY A 149 -7.67 -20.80 -58.83
C GLY A 149 -6.37 -21.58 -58.67
N LYS A 150 -5.21 -20.92 -58.79
CA LYS A 150 -3.89 -21.59 -58.71
C LYS A 150 -3.41 -21.77 -57.26
N LEU A 151 -4.11 -21.19 -56.29
CA LEU A 151 -3.78 -21.29 -54.87
C LEU A 151 -4.61 -22.38 -54.18
N PRO A 152 -4.02 -23.20 -53.30
CA PRO A 152 -4.76 -24.22 -52.56
C PRO A 152 -5.93 -23.66 -51.75
N GLU A 153 -7.04 -24.38 -51.66
CA GLU A 153 -8.22 -23.95 -50.90
C GLU A 153 -7.91 -23.66 -49.43
N ARG A 154 -7.04 -24.47 -48.81
CA ARG A 154 -6.61 -24.33 -47.40
C ARG A 154 -5.79 -23.06 -47.11
N LEU A 155 -5.36 -22.32 -48.12
CA LEU A 155 -4.54 -21.11 -47.93
C LEU A 155 -5.41 -19.99 -47.33
N LYS A 156 -4.91 -19.36 -46.27
CA LYS A 156 -5.54 -18.15 -45.70
C LYS A 156 -5.33 -16.96 -46.63
N ARG A 157 -6.41 -16.43 -47.21
CA ARG A 157 -6.41 -15.35 -48.21
C ARG A 157 -6.54 -13.94 -47.61
N GLY A 158 -6.23 -13.76 -46.32
CA GLY A 158 -6.39 -12.45 -45.66
C GLY A 158 -5.62 -11.33 -46.36
N ILE A 159 -4.40 -11.61 -46.83
CA ILE A 159 -3.55 -10.64 -47.55
C ILE A 159 -3.97 -10.43 -49.01
N LEU A 160 -4.79 -11.33 -49.57
CA LEU A 160 -5.29 -11.26 -50.95
C LEU A 160 -6.77 -10.84 -51.01
N SER A 161 -7.34 -10.44 -49.87
CA SER A 161 -8.70 -9.90 -49.85
C SER A 161 -8.70 -8.42 -50.26
N GLU A 162 -9.79 -7.96 -50.88
CA GLU A 162 -9.95 -6.57 -51.34
C GLU A 162 -9.70 -5.57 -50.20
N ASP A 163 -10.18 -5.86 -49.00
CA ASP A 163 -10.16 -4.90 -47.89
C ASP A 163 -9.19 -5.25 -46.74
N GLY A 164 -8.55 -6.42 -46.75
CA GLY A 164 -7.84 -6.95 -45.57
C GLY A 164 -6.65 -6.08 -45.12
N ILE A 165 -5.70 -5.83 -46.04
CA ILE A 165 -4.53 -4.99 -45.73
C ILE A 165 -4.95 -3.53 -45.63
N TYR A 166 -5.85 -3.06 -46.50
CA TYR A 166 -6.34 -1.68 -46.49
C TYR A 166 -6.96 -1.29 -45.14
N ASN A 167 -7.93 -2.07 -44.64
CA ASN A 167 -8.58 -1.81 -43.35
C ASN A 167 -7.59 -1.86 -42.18
N MET A 168 -6.60 -2.75 -42.25
CA MET A 168 -5.56 -2.84 -41.22
C MET A 168 -4.66 -1.59 -41.23
N LEU A 169 -4.24 -1.11 -42.40
CA LEU A 169 -3.43 0.10 -42.54
C LEU A 169 -4.17 1.36 -42.06
N GLU A 170 -5.45 1.50 -42.40
CA GLU A 170 -6.26 2.63 -41.94
C GLU A 170 -6.39 2.60 -40.40
N ARG A 171 -6.71 1.43 -39.83
CA ARG A 171 -6.74 1.25 -38.38
C ARG A 171 -5.40 1.54 -37.72
N ASN A 172 -4.28 1.15 -38.33
CA ASN A 172 -2.95 1.45 -37.81
C ASN A 172 -2.68 2.96 -37.78
N LYS A 173 -3.05 3.68 -38.84
CA LYS A 173 -2.93 5.15 -38.91
C LYS A 173 -3.74 5.84 -37.81
N GLU A 174 -4.99 5.42 -37.58
CA GLU A 174 -5.83 5.93 -36.49
C GLU A 174 -5.20 5.69 -35.12
N LEU A 175 -4.66 4.49 -34.88
CA LEU A 175 -4.01 4.16 -33.61
C LEU A 175 -2.75 5.00 -33.38
N LEU A 176 -1.90 5.17 -34.39
CA LEU A 176 -0.73 6.02 -34.30
C LEU A 176 -1.06 7.49 -34.03
N ALA A 177 -2.14 8.01 -34.65
CA ALA A 177 -2.60 9.37 -34.38
C ALA A 177 -2.99 9.52 -32.89
N ARG A 178 -3.73 8.56 -32.34
CA ARG A 178 -4.12 8.57 -30.91
C ARG A 178 -2.95 8.45 -29.95
N ILE A 179 -1.88 7.74 -30.34
CA ILE A 179 -0.64 7.62 -29.57
C ILE A 179 0.09 8.97 -29.57
N LYS A 180 0.24 9.61 -30.74
CA LYS A 180 0.97 10.88 -30.90
C LYS A 180 0.27 12.10 -30.34
N GLU A 181 -1.06 12.17 -30.40
CA GLU A 181 -1.84 13.28 -29.81
C GLU A 181 -1.80 13.31 -28.28
N LYS A 182 -1.37 12.21 -27.64
CA LYS A 182 -1.34 12.05 -26.18
C LYS A 182 0.07 12.03 -25.58
N GLN A 183 1.11 12.21 -26.41
CA GLN A 183 2.50 12.47 -26.01
C GLN A 183 2.72 13.98 -25.87
#